data_AF-Q45NN7-F1
#
_entry.id   AF-Q45NN7-F1
#
_cell.length_a   1.000
_cell.length_b   1.000
_cell.length_c   1.000
_cell.angle_alpha   90.00
_cell.angle_beta   90.00
_cell.angle_gamma   90.00
#
_symmetry.space_group_name_H-M   'P 1'
#
loop_
_entity.id
_entity.type
_entity.pdbx_description
1 polymer ?
#
loop_
_entity_poly.entity_id
_entity_poly.type
_entity_poly.pdbx_seq_one_letter_code
_entity_poly.pdbx_strand_id
1 'polypeptide(L)'
;VPQLAQLIVQTKSNFNLKGIAIGNPLLEFNTDFNSRAEYLWSHGLISDSTYDSFTKICNFSQIRRQYASGALTTVCARVNRLVSMEISGYIDSYDVTLDVCLSTVEQQAYVLTQLQEGEKIDVCVEDETFTYLNRKEVQEALHAKLVGITTWTTCSGVLKYDMQNLEIPPYLFWENLLSQV
;
A
#
# COMPACT_ATOMS: atom_id res chain seq x y z
N VAL A 1 -8.15 6.98 10.24
CA VAL A 1 -7.94 6.87 11.71
C VAL A 1 -8.16 8.22 12.40
N PRO A 2 -7.47 9.32 12.04
CA PRO A 2 -7.69 10.63 12.68
C PRO A 2 -9.14 11.12 12.66
N GLN A 3 -9.87 10.87 11.57
CA GLN A 3 -11.29 11.22 11.44
C GLN A 3 -12.17 10.55 12.51
N LEU A 4 -11.95 9.25 12.76
CA LEU A 4 -12.71 8.50 13.77
C LEU A 4 -12.35 8.97 15.19
N ALA A 5 -11.06 9.19 15.45
CA ALA A 5 -10.61 9.73 16.73
C ALA A 5 -11.26 11.08 17.03
N GLN A 6 -11.31 11.98 16.03
CA GLN A 6 -11.96 13.27 16.17
C GLN A 6 -13.45 13.11 16.49
N LEU A 7 -14.14 12.20 15.80
CA LEU A 7 -15.55 11.93 16.04
C LEU A 7 -15.81 11.40 17.46
N ILE A 8 -14.97 10.48 17.97
CA ILE A 8 -15.06 9.96 19.33
C ILE A 8 -15.01 11.09 20.37
N VAL A 9 -14.07 12.02 20.18
CA VAL A 9 -13.86 13.18 21.05
C VAL A 9 -15.03 14.17 20.95
N GLN A 10 -15.43 14.56 19.73
CA GLN A 10 -16.51 15.52 19.49
C GLN A 10 -17.88 15.04 19.99
N THR A 11 -18.17 13.75 19.81
CA THR A 11 -19.45 13.17 20.23
C THR A 11 -19.54 12.93 21.73
N LYS A 12 -18.45 13.14 22.48
CA LYS A 12 -18.35 12.81 23.92
C LYS A 12 -18.85 11.40 24.20
N SER A 13 -18.52 10.48 23.30
CA SER A 13 -18.83 9.07 23.46
C SER A 13 -18.20 8.53 24.75
N ASN A 14 -18.73 7.42 25.27
CA ASN A 14 -18.19 6.79 26.49
C ASN A 14 -16.82 6.10 26.27
N PHE A 15 -16.14 6.36 25.14
CA PHE A 15 -14.82 5.84 24.86
C PHE A 15 -13.74 6.75 25.47
N ASN A 16 -12.93 6.18 26.36
CA ASN A 16 -11.79 6.87 26.98
C ASN A 16 -10.57 6.83 26.04
N LEU A 17 -10.65 7.56 24.92
CA LEU A 17 -9.57 7.63 23.94
C LEU A 17 -8.32 8.28 24.56
N LYS A 18 -7.17 7.59 24.50
CA LYS A 18 -5.89 8.07 25.04
C LYS A 18 -4.89 8.53 23.99
N GLY A 19 -5.09 8.13 22.75
CA GLY A 19 -4.16 8.46 21.68
C GLY A 19 -4.44 7.62 20.43
N ILE A 20 -3.69 7.92 19.40
CA ILE A 20 -3.70 7.20 18.12
C ILE A 20 -2.26 6.86 17.73
N ALA A 21 -2.08 5.73 17.06
CA ALA A 21 -0.83 5.34 16.43
C ALA A 21 -1.10 5.04 14.96
N ILE A 22 -0.24 5.51 14.06
CA ILE A 22 -0.40 5.32 12.62
C ILE A 22 0.98 5.02 12.04
N GLY A 23 1.15 3.83 11.44
CA GLY A 23 2.36 3.42 10.75
C GLY A 23 2.22 3.65 9.24
N ASN A 24 3.28 4.16 8.62
CA ASN A 24 3.41 4.46 7.19
C ASN A 24 2.14 5.07 6.53
N PRO A 25 1.58 6.15 7.11
CA PRO A 25 0.35 6.75 6.64
C PRO A 25 0.49 7.46 5.28
N LEU A 26 -0.66 7.68 4.63
CA LEU A 26 -0.88 8.81 3.74
C LEU A 26 -1.37 10.00 4.59
N LEU A 27 -0.56 11.05 4.71
CA LEU A 27 -0.82 12.27 5.48
C LEU A 27 -1.10 13.47 4.58
N GLU A 28 -0.31 13.66 3.54
CA GLU A 28 -0.50 14.72 2.56
C GLU A 28 -0.27 14.17 1.16
N PHE A 29 -1.31 14.25 0.34
CA PHE A 29 -1.38 13.57 -0.94
C PHE A 29 -0.21 13.92 -1.86
N ASN A 30 0.13 15.19 -2.02
CA ASN A 30 1.16 15.56 -2.99
C ASN A 30 2.56 15.17 -2.51
N THR A 31 2.87 15.46 -1.26
CA THR A 31 4.16 15.19 -0.62
C THR A 31 4.43 13.70 -0.59
N ASP A 32 3.49 12.90 -0.10
CA ASP A 32 3.69 11.46 0.09
C ASP A 32 3.69 10.68 -1.23
N PHE A 33 2.92 11.12 -2.23
CA PHE A 33 3.02 10.50 -3.56
C PHE A 33 4.29 10.93 -4.28
N ASN A 34 4.68 12.21 -4.23
CA ASN A 34 5.84 12.70 -4.97
C ASN A 34 7.17 12.25 -4.36
N SER A 35 7.24 12.04 -3.04
CA SER A 35 8.43 11.49 -2.38
C SER A 35 8.82 10.09 -2.89
N ARG A 36 7.87 9.34 -3.49
CA ARG A 36 8.15 8.02 -4.06
C ARG A 36 9.21 8.05 -5.15
N ALA A 37 9.23 9.09 -5.99
CA ALA A 37 10.23 9.19 -7.06
C ALA A 37 11.65 9.32 -6.47
N GLU A 38 11.80 10.17 -5.46
CA GLU A 38 13.08 10.36 -4.77
C GLU A 38 13.48 9.12 -3.96
N TYR A 39 12.53 8.47 -3.30
CA TYR A 39 12.76 7.21 -2.59
C TYR A 39 13.30 6.13 -3.54
N LEU A 40 12.61 5.87 -4.65
CA LEU A 40 13.05 4.87 -5.63
C LEU A 40 14.43 5.20 -6.20
N TRP A 41 14.68 6.46 -6.53
CA TRP A 41 15.95 6.90 -7.10
C TRP A 41 17.11 6.77 -6.10
N SER A 42 16.91 7.24 -4.87
CA SER A 42 17.93 7.16 -3.81
C SER A 42 18.24 5.72 -3.37
N HIS A 43 17.35 4.78 -3.65
CA HIS A 43 17.55 3.33 -3.41
C HIS A 43 18.06 2.59 -4.66
N GLY A 44 18.43 3.31 -5.73
CA GLY A 44 19.00 2.72 -6.94
C GLY A 44 18.03 1.88 -7.77
N LEU A 45 16.72 2.03 -7.53
CA LEU A 45 15.68 1.24 -8.22
C LEU A 45 15.27 1.84 -9.57
N ILE A 46 15.55 3.13 -9.77
CA ILE A 46 15.24 3.82 -11.02
C ILE A 46 16.42 4.66 -11.50
N SER A 47 16.50 4.86 -12.82
CA SER A 47 17.54 5.66 -13.45
C SER A 47 17.33 7.17 -13.24
N ASP A 48 18.41 7.95 -13.33
CA ASP A 48 18.36 9.42 -13.32
C ASP A 48 17.38 9.96 -14.36
N SER A 49 17.30 9.36 -15.55
CA SER A 49 16.37 9.74 -16.61
C SER A 49 14.91 9.51 -16.23
N THR A 50 14.62 8.42 -15.51
CA THR A 50 13.27 8.11 -15.03
C THR A 50 12.89 9.04 -13.88
N TYR A 51 13.80 9.30 -12.93
CA TYR A 51 13.60 10.30 -11.89
C TYR A 51 13.35 11.71 -12.47
N ASP A 52 14.16 12.12 -13.45
CA ASP A 52 13.99 13.40 -14.18
C ASP A 52 12.61 13.51 -14.87
N SER A 53 12.08 12.39 -15.34
CA SER A 53 10.74 12.36 -15.95
C SER A 53 9.65 12.65 -14.91
N PHE A 54 9.80 12.17 -13.67
CA PHE A 54 8.87 12.51 -12.59
C PHE A 54 8.98 13.95 -12.13
N THR A 55 10.18 14.54 -12.13
CA THR A 55 10.38 15.91 -11.67
C THR A 55 9.99 16.96 -12.72
N LYS A 56 10.20 16.67 -14.02
CA LYS A 56 10.01 17.64 -15.10
C LYS A 56 8.74 17.44 -15.93
N ILE A 57 8.22 16.21 -16.01
CA ILE A 57 7.15 15.87 -16.96
C ILE A 57 5.83 15.56 -16.25
N CYS A 58 5.80 14.53 -15.40
CA CYS A 58 4.60 14.16 -14.68
C CYS A 58 4.94 13.45 -13.38
N ASN A 59 4.58 14.07 -12.25
CA ASN A 59 4.88 13.52 -10.93
C ASN A 59 3.85 12.46 -10.50
N PHE A 60 4.18 11.73 -9.43
CA PHE A 60 3.33 10.65 -8.93
C PHE A 60 1.95 11.12 -8.50
N SER A 61 1.82 12.28 -7.84
CA SER A 61 0.52 12.77 -7.39
C SER A 61 -0.39 13.14 -8.57
N GLN A 62 0.17 13.71 -9.64
CA GLN A 62 -0.53 13.95 -10.91
C GLN A 62 -0.99 12.64 -11.57
N ILE A 63 -0.10 11.64 -11.65
CA ILE A 63 -0.46 10.31 -12.19
C ILE A 63 -1.63 9.72 -11.39
N ARG A 64 -1.54 9.73 -10.06
CA ARG A 64 -2.59 9.18 -9.19
C ARG A 64 -3.93 9.90 -9.36
N ARG A 65 -3.92 11.23 -9.40
CA ARG A 65 -5.14 12.03 -9.61
C ARG A 65 -5.78 11.75 -10.96
N GLN A 66 -4.98 11.63 -12.02
CA GLN A 66 -5.48 11.32 -13.36
C GLN A 66 -6.02 9.89 -13.47
N TYR A 67 -5.43 8.91 -12.78
CA TYR A 67 -5.99 7.57 -12.68
C TYR A 67 -7.36 7.58 -11.99
N ALA A 68 -7.47 8.29 -10.86
CA ALA A 68 -8.71 8.37 -10.09
C ALA A 68 -9.86 9.03 -10.90
N SER A 69 -9.55 10.01 -11.74
CA SER A 69 -10.53 10.68 -12.60
C SER A 69 -10.76 10.01 -13.96
N GLY A 70 -10.03 8.93 -14.28
CA GLY A 70 -10.09 8.28 -15.60
C GLY A 70 -9.52 9.14 -16.74
N ALA A 71 -8.74 10.17 -16.43
CA ALA A 71 -8.20 11.16 -17.37
C ALA A 71 -6.67 11.07 -17.50
N LEU A 72 -6.12 9.85 -17.51
CA LEU A 72 -4.69 9.63 -17.66
C LEU A 72 -4.20 10.07 -19.05
N THR A 73 -3.36 11.11 -19.05
CA THR A 73 -2.73 11.61 -20.27
C THR A 73 -1.67 10.61 -20.78
N THR A 74 -1.45 10.59 -22.09
CA THR A 74 -0.43 9.73 -22.71
C THR A 74 0.97 10.01 -22.20
N VAL A 75 1.25 11.28 -21.86
CA VAL A 75 2.52 11.72 -21.28
C VAL A 75 2.73 11.13 -19.89
N CYS A 76 1.76 11.28 -18.98
CA CYS A 76 1.83 10.69 -17.64
C CYS A 76 1.84 9.15 -17.68
N ALA A 77 1.07 8.55 -18.60
CA ALA A 77 1.09 7.11 -18.82
C ALA A 77 2.48 6.60 -19.23
N ARG A 78 3.21 7.38 -20.05
CA ARG A 78 4.59 7.05 -20.46
C ARG A 78 5.54 7.10 -19.26
N VAL A 79 5.47 8.14 -18.43
CA VAL A 79 6.30 8.23 -17.21
C VAL A 79 6.00 7.07 -16.27
N ASN A 80 4.72 6.76 -16.04
CA ASN A 80 4.31 5.62 -15.22
C ASN A 80 4.81 4.27 -15.79
N ARG A 81 4.89 4.14 -17.12
CA ARG A 81 5.45 2.94 -17.76
C ARG A 81 6.96 2.80 -17.55
N LEU A 82 7.72 3.90 -17.58
CA LEU A 82 9.17 3.88 -17.36
C LEU A 82 9.50 3.25 -16.00
N VAL A 83 8.86 3.75 -14.93
CA VAL A 83 9.09 3.22 -13.58
C VAL A 83 8.67 1.76 -13.45
N SER A 84 7.54 1.36 -14.05
CA SER A 84 7.08 -0.03 -13.97
C SER A 84 8.03 -1.01 -14.65
N MET A 85 8.75 -0.58 -15.70
CA MET A 85 9.73 -1.43 -16.37
C MET A 85 11.04 -1.54 -15.57
N GLU A 86 11.46 -0.48 -14.88
CA GLU A 86 12.70 -0.48 -14.10
C GLU A 86 12.55 -1.24 -12.77
N ILE A 87 11.44 -1.03 -12.04
CA ILE A 87 11.18 -1.77 -10.79
C ILE A 87 10.87 -3.24 -11.07
N SER A 88 10.19 -3.54 -12.19
CA SER A 88 9.72 -4.88 -12.56
C SER A 88 8.77 -5.52 -11.52
N GLY A 89 8.41 -6.79 -11.72
CA GLY A 89 7.61 -7.57 -10.76
C GLY A 89 8.43 -8.31 -9.71
N TYR A 90 9.77 -8.16 -9.72
CA TYR A 90 10.69 -8.85 -8.80
C TYR A 90 11.14 -7.97 -7.63
N ILE A 91 10.52 -6.81 -7.44
CA ILE A 91 10.75 -5.92 -6.32
C ILE A 91 9.43 -5.73 -5.60
N ASP A 92 9.41 -6.00 -4.30
CA ASP A 92 8.24 -5.69 -3.48
C ASP A 92 8.16 -4.17 -3.26
N SER A 93 7.02 -3.60 -3.62
CA SER A 93 6.74 -2.17 -3.45
C SER A 93 6.47 -1.75 -2.00
N TYR A 94 6.19 -2.72 -1.10
CA TYR A 94 6.02 -2.49 0.33
C TYR A 94 7.34 -2.57 1.09
N ASP A 95 8.27 -3.42 0.65
CA ASP A 95 9.62 -3.52 1.20
C ASP A 95 10.66 -3.87 0.11
N VAL A 96 11.38 -2.85 -0.35
CA VAL A 96 12.36 -2.99 -1.44
C VAL A 96 13.64 -3.74 -1.04
N THR A 97 13.77 -4.11 0.24
CA THR A 97 14.93 -4.84 0.77
C THR A 97 14.67 -6.35 0.88
N LEU A 98 13.41 -6.76 0.74
CA LEU A 98 13.00 -8.16 0.77
C LEU A 98 12.83 -8.72 -0.64
N ASP A 99 12.87 -10.05 -0.72
CA ASP A 99 12.56 -10.77 -1.95
C ASP A 99 11.04 -10.85 -2.16
N VAL A 100 10.61 -11.18 -3.38
CA VAL A 100 9.20 -11.38 -3.69
C VAL A 100 8.78 -12.81 -3.43
N CYS A 101 7.49 -13.02 -3.12
CA CYS A 101 6.94 -14.38 -3.08
C CYS A 101 6.88 -14.95 -4.51
N LEU A 102 7.85 -15.82 -4.82
CA LEU A 102 7.90 -16.54 -6.09
C LEU A 102 6.95 -17.74 -6.07
N SER A 103 6.40 -18.09 -7.25
CA SER A 103 5.62 -19.31 -7.40
C SER A 103 6.47 -20.56 -7.12
N THR A 104 5.84 -21.70 -6.82
CA THR A 104 6.55 -22.95 -6.50
C THR A 104 7.51 -23.39 -7.60
N VAL A 105 7.21 -23.12 -8.87
CA VAL A 105 8.07 -23.45 -10.02
C VAL A 105 9.29 -22.51 -10.10
N GLU A 106 9.09 -21.22 -9.84
CA GLU A 106 10.16 -20.21 -9.83
C GLU A 106 11.07 -20.39 -8.61
N GLN A 107 10.51 -20.72 -7.44
CA GLN A 107 11.27 -21.09 -6.26
C GLN A 107 12.14 -22.33 -6.51
N GLN A 108 11.61 -23.35 -7.19
CA GLN A 108 12.40 -24.56 -7.53
C GLN A 108 13.57 -24.21 -8.45
N ALA A 109 13.36 -23.34 -9.45
CA ALA A 109 14.43 -22.86 -10.30
C ALA A 109 15.46 -22.00 -9.53
N TYR A 110 15.00 -21.15 -8.60
CA TYR A 110 15.85 -20.30 -7.78
C TYR A 110 16.72 -21.12 -6.80
N VAL A 111 16.13 -22.10 -6.12
CA VAL A 111 16.85 -23.01 -5.19
C VAL A 111 17.92 -23.84 -5.92
N LEU A 112 17.68 -24.24 -7.17
CA LEU A 112 18.68 -24.92 -8.00
C LEU A 112 19.91 -24.05 -8.32
N THR A 113 19.80 -22.73 -8.14
CA THR A 113 20.82 -21.76 -8.52
C THR A 113 21.56 -21.10 -7.36
N GLN A 114 21.18 -21.32 -6.09
CA GLN A 114 21.76 -20.60 -4.95
C GLN A 114 22.13 -21.50 -3.75
N LEU A 115 23.33 -21.24 -3.21
CA LEU A 115 23.77 -21.54 -1.85
C LEU A 115 23.37 -20.32 -1.00
N GLN A 116 22.40 -20.42 -0.09
CA GLN A 116 22.11 -19.33 0.85
C GLN A 116 22.14 -19.82 2.30
N GLU A 117 23.20 -19.43 3.01
CA GLU A 117 23.30 -19.43 4.47
C GLU A 117 22.78 -18.06 4.98
N GLY A 118 21.65 -18.07 5.67
CA GLY A 118 21.02 -16.88 6.27
C GLY A 118 19.66 -17.20 6.88
N GLU A 119 19.19 -16.35 7.80
CA GLU A 119 17.84 -16.45 8.37
C GLU A 119 16.82 -16.16 7.25
N LYS A 120 15.99 -17.15 6.93
CA LYS A 120 15.04 -17.06 5.82
C LYS A 120 13.79 -16.32 6.28
N ILE A 121 13.67 -15.05 5.88
CA ILE A 121 12.43 -14.29 6.06
C ILE A 121 11.36 -14.89 5.14
N ASP A 122 10.19 -15.17 5.70
CA ASP A 122 9.05 -15.64 4.92
C ASP A 122 8.38 -14.46 4.20
N VAL A 123 8.53 -14.44 2.87
CA VAL A 123 7.97 -13.41 1.98
C VAL A 123 6.60 -13.79 1.42
N CYS A 124 6.10 -15.00 1.70
CA CYS A 124 4.85 -15.55 1.19
C CYS A 124 3.70 -15.55 2.22
N VAL A 125 3.86 -14.81 3.33
CA VAL A 125 2.91 -14.77 4.45
C VAL A 125 1.49 -14.40 4.01
N GLU A 126 1.32 -13.57 2.97
CA GLU A 126 -0.01 -13.23 2.45
C GLU A 126 -0.74 -14.45 1.85
N ASP A 127 -0.05 -15.28 1.04
CA ASP A 127 -0.61 -16.49 0.44
C ASP A 127 -0.95 -17.55 1.49
N GLU A 128 -0.09 -17.68 2.50
CA GLU A 128 -0.33 -18.54 3.65
C GLU A 128 -1.54 -18.08 4.46
N THR A 129 -1.66 -16.76 4.69
CA THR A 129 -2.80 -16.15 5.38
C THR A 129 -4.10 -16.36 4.61
N PHE A 130 -4.08 -16.15 3.29
CA PHE A 130 -5.22 -16.44 2.42
C PHE A 130 -5.64 -17.91 2.52
N THR A 131 -4.68 -18.83 2.46
CA THR A 131 -4.94 -20.28 2.56
C THR A 131 -5.52 -20.64 3.92
N TYR A 132 -4.96 -20.09 5.01
CA TYR A 132 -5.39 -20.37 6.37
C TYR A 132 -6.80 -19.86 6.66
N LEU A 133 -7.09 -18.59 6.34
CA LEU A 133 -8.39 -17.96 6.61
C LEU A 133 -9.53 -18.52 5.75
N ASN A 134 -9.21 -19.22 4.65
CA ASN A 134 -10.20 -19.90 3.83
C ASN A 134 -10.48 -21.36 4.24
N ARG A 135 -9.82 -21.88 5.29
CA ARG A 135 -10.17 -23.20 5.85
C ARG A 135 -11.50 -23.14 6.58
N LYS A 136 -12.34 -24.16 6.38
CA LYS A 136 -13.67 -24.21 6.97
C LYS A 136 -13.62 -24.20 8.50
N GLU A 137 -12.71 -24.99 9.09
CA GLU A 137 -12.52 -25.04 10.53
C GLU A 137 -12.06 -23.72 11.13
N VAL A 138 -11.27 -22.92 10.39
CA VAL A 138 -10.82 -21.59 10.83
C VAL A 138 -11.98 -20.59 10.79
N GLN A 139 -12.80 -20.61 9.74
CA GLN A 139 -13.99 -19.76 9.66
C GLN A 139 -15.01 -20.09 10.75
N GLU A 140 -15.23 -21.37 11.04
CA GLU A 140 -16.10 -21.82 12.13
C GLU A 140 -15.58 -21.35 13.50
N ALA A 141 -14.27 -21.47 13.75
CA ALA A 141 -13.63 -21.03 14.99
C ALA A 141 -13.67 -19.50 15.18
N LEU A 142 -13.55 -18.73 14.10
CA LEU A 142 -13.68 -17.26 14.13
C LEU A 142 -15.14 -16.78 14.12
N HIS A 143 -16.10 -17.71 14.06
CA HIS A 143 -17.52 -17.40 13.86
C HIS A 143 -17.78 -16.54 12.60
N ALA A 144 -16.95 -16.70 11.58
CA ALA A 144 -17.04 -15.98 10.32
C ALA A 144 -18.07 -16.64 9.39
N LYS A 145 -18.88 -15.82 8.73
CA LYS A 145 -19.81 -16.26 7.68
C LYS A 145 -19.55 -15.44 6.41
N LEU A 146 -19.23 -16.12 5.33
CA LEU A 146 -19.11 -15.49 4.03
C LEU A 146 -20.50 -15.22 3.46
N VAL A 147 -20.84 -13.94 3.30
CA VAL A 147 -22.14 -13.49 2.77
C VAL A 147 -21.88 -12.66 1.52
N GLY A 148 -22.39 -13.10 0.38
CA GLY A 148 -22.19 -12.42 -0.91
C GLY A 148 -20.78 -12.58 -1.50
N ILE A 149 -19.91 -13.38 -0.88
CA ILE A 149 -18.57 -13.73 -1.37
C ILE A 149 -18.33 -15.23 -1.14
N THR A 150 -17.45 -15.83 -1.94
CA THR A 150 -17.12 -17.27 -1.87
C THR A 150 -15.86 -17.57 -1.09
N THR A 151 -14.95 -16.60 -1.00
CA THR A 151 -13.65 -16.73 -0.33
C THR A 151 -13.34 -15.44 0.42
N TRP A 152 -12.64 -15.56 1.54
CA TRP A 152 -11.97 -14.43 2.18
C TRP A 152 -10.78 -13.98 1.31
N THR A 153 -10.53 -12.68 1.23
CA THR A 153 -9.43 -12.06 0.45
C THR A 153 -8.85 -10.88 1.23
N THR A 154 -7.53 -10.63 1.13
CA THR A 154 -6.84 -9.50 1.78
C THR A 154 -7.47 -8.16 1.40
N CYS A 155 -7.69 -7.95 0.10
CA CYS A 155 -8.29 -6.74 -0.46
C CYS A 155 -9.52 -7.12 -1.30
N SER A 156 -10.61 -6.36 -1.17
CA SER A 156 -11.86 -6.64 -1.87
C SER A 156 -12.20 -5.54 -2.88
N GLY A 157 -12.43 -5.94 -4.13
CA GLY A 157 -12.94 -5.05 -5.18
C GLY A 157 -14.41 -4.68 -5.04
N VAL A 158 -15.13 -5.27 -4.06
CA VAL A 158 -16.52 -4.93 -3.72
C VAL A 158 -16.59 -3.57 -3.04
N LEU A 159 -15.59 -3.24 -2.22
CA LEU A 159 -15.49 -1.93 -1.57
C LEU A 159 -15.10 -0.88 -2.63
N LYS A 160 -16.00 0.07 -2.87
CA LYS A 160 -15.77 1.20 -3.78
C LYS A 160 -15.49 2.44 -2.95
N TYR A 161 -14.22 2.82 -2.88
CA TYR A 161 -13.79 4.06 -2.25
C TYR A 161 -13.95 5.24 -3.21
N ASP A 162 -14.33 6.39 -2.67
CA ASP A 162 -14.14 7.65 -3.38
C ASP A 162 -12.65 8.03 -3.30
N MET A 163 -11.94 7.83 -4.41
CA MET A 163 -10.50 8.06 -4.49
C MET A 163 -10.13 9.54 -4.30
N GLN A 164 -11.06 10.48 -4.45
CA GLN A 164 -10.83 11.89 -4.16
C GLN A 164 -10.62 12.14 -2.67
N ASN A 165 -11.13 11.25 -1.80
CA ASN A 165 -10.96 11.37 -0.35
C ASN A 165 -9.49 11.23 0.09
N LEU A 166 -8.61 10.65 -0.75
CA LEU A 166 -7.18 10.60 -0.49
C LEU A 166 -6.53 11.98 -0.44
N GLU A 167 -7.15 12.99 -1.05
CA GLU A 167 -6.68 14.37 -1.02
C GLU A 167 -7.12 15.12 0.25
N ILE A 168 -7.97 14.52 1.11
CA ILE A 168 -8.36 15.09 2.40
C ILE A 168 -7.25 14.76 3.41
N PRO A 169 -6.38 15.72 3.77
CA PRO A 169 -5.21 15.40 4.55
C PRO A 169 -5.59 15.03 5.99
N PRO A 170 -5.24 13.83 6.49
CA PRO A 170 -5.61 13.42 7.83
C PRO A 170 -5.05 14.31 8.95
N TYR A 171 -3.99 15.07 8.67
CA TYR A 171 -3.41 16.00 9.65
C TYR A 171 -4.34 17.18 9.99
N LEU A 172 -5.31 17.53 9.13
CA LEU A 172 -6.30 18.56 9.43
C LEU A 172 -7.16 18.22 10.66
N PHE A 173 -7.21 16.94 11.02
CA PHE A 173 -7.95 16.47 12.19
C PHE A 173 -7.11 16.49 13.46
N TRP A 174 -5.79 16.73 13.35
CA TRP A 174 -4.87 16.68 14.50
C TRP A 174 -4.97 17.90 15.40
N GLU A 175 -5.13 19.12 14.88
CA GLU A 175 -5.19 20.33 15.73
C GLU A 175 -6.32 20.25 16.78
N ASN A 176 -7.47 19.71 16.37
CA ASN A 176 -8.62 19.47 17.26
C ASN A 176 -8.40 18.28 18.21
N LEU A 177 -7.58 17.31 17.83
CA LEU A 177 -7.26 16.15 18.69
C LEU A 177 -6.20 16.51 19.72
N LEU A 178 -5.12 17.16 19.31
CA LEU A 178 -4.00 17.56 20.16
C LEU A 178 -4.41 18.60 21.22
N SER A 179 -5.48 19.35 21.00
CA SER A 179 -6.03 20.29 21.98
C SER A 179 -7.01 19.68 22.98
N GLN A 180 -7.41 18.42 22.81
CA GLN A 180 -8.48 17.79 23.59
C GLN A 180 -8.09 16.47 24.28
N VAL A 181 -6.90 15.93 23.99
CA VAL A 181 -6.34 14.72 24.63
C VAL A 181 -5.29 15.10 25.65
#